data_AF-A0ABD5EWT7-F1
#
_entry.id   AF-A0ABD5EWT7-F1
#
_cell.length_a   1.000
_cell.length_b   1.000
_cell.length_c   1.000
_cell.angle_alpha   90.00
_cell.angle_beta   90.00
_cell.angle_gamma   90.00
#
_symmetry.space_group_name_H-M   'P 1'
#
loop_
_entity.id
_entity.type
_entity.pdbx_description
1 polymer ?
#
loop_
_entity_poly.entity_id
_entity_poly.type
_entity_poly.pdbx_seq_one_letter_code
_entity_poly.pdbx_strand_id
1 'polypeptide(L)'
;MTEHTRLLGEVVPELEKLSAEAARIQEGEITKPLREIAPLSLRTHELAMKCTRQVHDLSVSQYPAMKDGAENLVHLVGACAQISLAATLCNLAIHHRTETVLYEDADPTPATSRDQLRRAGDEMQQAATTYSIVARRLSRRLASFSARVEDRQLIAEALGPSPQKVPSTPSPPIARRRTR
;
A
#
# COMPACT_ATOMS: atom_id res chain seq x y z
N MET A 1 -8.07 -4.26 12.91
CA MET A 1 -7.85 -5.43 12.04
C MET A 1 -8.95 -5.66 11.01
N THR A 2 -10.23 -5.75 11.39
CA THR A 2 -11.35 -5.92 10.44
C THR A 2 -11.41 -4.77 9.43
N GLU A 3 -11.17 -3.54 9.89
CA GLU A 3 -11.11 -2.34 9.03
C GLU A 3 -9.97 -2.41 8.00
N HIS A 4 -8.75 -2.75 8.42
CA HIS A 4 -7.63 -2.90 7.48
C HIS A 4 -7.87 -4.01 6.44
N THR A 5 -8.55 -5.09 6.82
CA THR A 5 -8.88 -6.18 5.89
C THR A 5 -9.89 -5.71 4.83
N ARG A 6 -10.90 -4.93 5.26
CA ARG A 6 -11.85 -4.28 4.34
C ARG A 6 -11.13 -3.34 3.38
N LEU A 7 -10.27 -2.47 3.91
CA LEU A 7 -9.52 -1.50 3.12
C LEU A 7 -8.59 -2.18 2.10
N LEU A 8 -7.90 -3.28 2.47
CA LEU A 8 -7.11 -4.07 1.51
C LEU A 8 -7.97 -4.66 0.38
N GLY A 9 -9.21 -5.06 0.70
CA GLY A 9 -10.18 -5.58 -0.27
C GLY A 9 -10.73 -4.51 -1.23
N GLU A 10 -10.75 -3.24 -0.81
CA GLU A 10 -11.24 -2.11 -1.63
C GLU A 10 -10.22 -1.63 -2.68
N VAL A 11 -8.93 -1.90 -2.45
CA VAL A 11 -7.85 -1.52 -3.40
C VAL A 11 -7.92 -2.33 -4.69
N VAL A 12 -8.25 -3.62 -4.61
CA VAL A 12 -8.29 -4.53 -5.77
C VAL A 12 -9.26 -4.07 -6.86
N PRO A 13 -10.56 -3.84 -6.60
CA PRO A 13 -11.50 -3.42 -7.64
C PRO A 13 -11.14 -2.06 -8.24
N GLU A 14 -10.53 -1.15 -7.46
CA GLU A 14 -10.07 0.14 -8.00
C GLU A 14 -8.89 -0.06 -8.95
N LEU A 15 -7.92 -0.91 -8.62
CA LEU A 15 -6.80 -1.24 -9.53
C LEU A 15 -7.28 -1.92 -10.81
N GLU A 16 -8.23 -2.85 -10.73
CA GLU A 16 -8.81 -3.50 -11.91
C GLU A 16 -9.52 -2.50 -12.81
N LYS A 17 -10.26 -1.54 -12.23
CA LYS A 17 -10.93 -0.47 -12.97
C LYS A 17 -9.92 0.46 -13.66
N LEU A 18 -8.86 0.87 -12.96
CA LEU A 18 -7.82 1.74 -13.51
C LEU A 18 -7.00 1.02 -14.59
N SER A 19 -6.69 -0.26 -14.42
CA SER A 19 -6.02 -1.08 -15.43
C SER A 19 -6.88 -1.24 -16.69
N ALA A 20 -8.17 -1.55 -16.53
CA ALA A 20 -9.10 -1.60 -17.66
C ALA A 20 -9.25 -0.25 -18.36
N GLU A 21 -9.16 0.87 -17.64
CA GLU A 21 -9.13 2.20 -18.24
C GLU A 21 -7.85 2.46 -19.03
N ALA A 22 -6.69 2.07 -18.49
CA ALA A 22 -5.41 2.16 -19.20
C ALA A 22 -5.46 1.39 -20.54
N ALA A 23 -5.99 0.17 -20.53
CA ALA A 23 -6.17 -0.65 -21.72
C ALA A 23 -7.08 0.03 -22.76
N ARG A 24 -8.22 0.58 -22.34
CA ARG A 24 -9.14 1.30 -23.25
C ARG A 24 -8.47 2.51 -23.91
N ILE A 25 -7.68 3.29 -23.15
CA ILE A 25 -6.97 4.46 -23.71
C ILE A 25 -5.85 4.01 -24.65
N GLN A 26 -5.11 2.96 -24.28
CA GLN A 26 -4.05 2.38 -25.10
C GLN A 26 -4.57 1.92 -26.47
N GLU A 27 -5.70 1.21 -26.50
CA GLU A 27 -6.33 0.70 -27.73
C GLU A 27 -6.93 1.81 -28.59
N GLY A 28 -7.32 2.93 -27.97
CA GLY A 28 -7.89 4.09 -28.64
C GLY A 28 -6.89 4.94 -29.43
N GLU A 29 -7.41 5.92 -30.16
CA GLU A 29 -6.62 7.02 -30.68
C GLU A 29 -6.36 8.05 -29.58
N ILE A 30 -5.09 8.33 -29.30
CA ILE A 30 -4.71 9.31 -28.28
C ILE A 30 -4.53 10.66 -28.96
N THR A 31 -5.56 11.50 -28.93
CA THR A 31 -5.55 12.81 -29.63
C THR A 31 -5.38 13.98 -28.66
N LYS A 32 -5.90 13.83 -27.44
CA LYS A 32 -5.86 14.86 -26.39
C LYS A 32 -5.25 14.24 -25.12
N PRO A 33 -3.93 13.97 -25.09
CA PRO A 33 -3.30 13.18 -24.03
C PRO A 33 -3.55 13.73 -22.63
N LEU A 34 -3.54 15.06 -22.46
CA LEU A 34 -3.85 15.67 -21.17
C LEU A 34 -5.30 15.42 -20.72
N ARG A 35 -6.26 15.43 -21.65
CA ARG A 35 -7.68 15.18 -21.33
C ARG A 35 -7.97 13.70 -21.13
N GLU A 36 -7.30 12.84 -21.88
CA GLU A 36 -7.56 11.40 -21.95
C GLU A 36 -6.79 10.62 -20.88
N ILE A 37 -5.52 10.95 -20.62
CA ILE A 37 -4.63 10.16 -19.73
C ILE A 37 -4.49 10.80 -18.34
N ALA A 38 -4.50 12.13 -18.21
CA ALA A 38 -4.28 12.77 -16.90
C ALA A 38 -5.29 12.35 -15.83
N PRO A 39 -6.60 12.17 -16.13
CA PRO A 39 -7.55 11.66 -15.13
C PRO A 39 -7.19 10.26 -14.61
N LEU A 40 -6.64 9.40 -15.46
CA LEU A 40 -6.13 8.08 -15.05
C LEU A 40 -4.90 8.25 -14.15
N SER A 41 -3.91 9.03 -14.59
CA SER A 41 -2.68 9.29 -13.82
C SER A 41 -2.96 9.80 -12.41
N LEU A 42 -3.83 10.82 -12.28
CA LEU A 42 -4.18 11.43 -11.00
C LEU A 42 -4.84 10.42 -10.06
N ARG A 43 -5.80 9.63 -10.55
CA ARG A 43 -6.47 8.60 -9.72
C ARG A 43 -5.52 7.48 -9.30
N THR A 44 -4.63 7.04 -10.20
CA THR A 44 -3.60 6.05 -9.85
C THR A 44 -2.64 6.61 -8.80
N HIS A 45 -2.24 7.87 -8.90
CA HIS A 45 -1.40 8.54 -7.91
C HIS A 45 -2.10 8.70 -6.55
N GLU A 46 -3.36 9.12 -6.55
CA GLU A 46 -4.17 9.20 -5.33
C GLU A 46 -4.31 7.84 -4.65
N LEU A 47 -4.50 6.77 -5.43
CA LEU A 47 -4.56 5.41 -4.93
C LEU A 47 -3.21 4.99 -4.33
N ALA A 48 -2.09 5.29 -4.98
CA ALA A 48 -0.75 5.04 -4.44
C ALA A 48 -0.57 5.72 -3.07
N MET A 49 -0.97 6.99 -2.94
CA MET A 49 -0.89 7.72 -1.67
C MET A 49 -1.80 7.14 -0.57
N LYS A 50 -2.99 6.64 -0.92
CA LYS A 50 -3.86 5.92 0.03
C LYS A 50 -3.22 4.61 0.47
N CYS A 51 -2.71 3.82 -0.46
CA CYS A 51 -2.06 2.54 -0.21
C CYS A 51 -0.81 2.70 0.67
N THR A 52 0.05 3.67 0.38
CA THR A 52 1.25 3.96 1.18
C THR A 52 0.91 4.35 2.61
N ARG A 53 -0.13 5.18 2.81
CA ARG A 53 -0.62 5.52 4.16
C ARG A 53 -1.15 4.30 4.89
N GLN A 54 -1.95 3.47 4.23
CA GLN A 54 -2.45 2.22 4.82
C GLN A 54 -1.32 1.27 5.23
N VAL A 55 -0.29 1.13 4.41
CA VAL A 55 0.89 0.30 4.73
C VAL A 55 1.66 0.86 5.92
N HIS A 56 1.80 2.19 6.00
CA HIS A 56 2.40 2.85 7.16
C HIS A 56 1.60 2.60 8.43
N ASP A 57 0.28 2.78 8.40
CA ASP A 57 -0.59 2.54 9.55
C ASP A 57 -0.50 1.09 10.03
N LEU A 58 -0.43 0.14 9.10
CA LEU A 58 -0.22 -1.26 9.42
C LEU A 58 1.17 -1.53 10.02
N SER A 59 2.23 -0.89 9.50
CA SER A 59 3.60 -1.13 9.96
C SER A 59 3.88 -0.66 11.38
N VAL A 60 3.14 0.34 11.85
CA VAL A 60 3.22 0.85 13.24
C VAL A 60 2.19 0.23 14.19
N SER A 61 1.35 -0.68 13.69
CA SER A 61 0.34 -1.38 14.48
C SER A 61 0.87 -2.69 15.08
N GLN A 62 -0.01 -3.54 15.63
CA GLN A 62 0.33 -4.91 16.05
C GLN A 62 0.47 -5.88 14.86
N TYR A 63 0.12 -5.45 13.65
CA TYR A 63 0.15 -6.30 12.45
C TYR A 63 1.50 -6.93 12.14
N PRO A 64 2.67 -6.26 12.26
CA PRO A 64 3.97 -6.87 11.99
C PRO A 64 4.28 -8.04 12.92
N ALA A 65 3.74 -8.02 14.14
CA ALA A 65 3.93 -9.07 15.14
C ALA A 65 3.01 -10.28 14.93
N MET A 66 1.97 -10.15 14.10
CA MET A 66 1.17 -11.31 13.68
C MET A 66 2.01 -12.23 12.80
N LYS A 67 1.64 -13.50 12.75
CA LYS A 67 2.31 -14.46 11.88
C LYS A 67 2.22 -14.00 10.41
N ASP A 68 3.37 -14.01 9.74
CA ASP A 68 3.57 -13.54 8.37
C ASP A 68 3.25 -12.04 8.15
N GLY A 69 3.00 -11.27 9.23
CA GLY A 69 2.63 -9.86 9.16
C GLY A 69 3.70 -8.99 8.51
N ALA A 70 4.95 -9.14 8.96
CA ALA A 70 6.10 -8.44 8.38
C ALA A 70 6.34 -8.79 6.90
N GLU A 71 6.21 -10.07 6.52
CA GLU A 71 6.34 -10.51 5.12
C GLU A 71 5.23 -9.92 4.25
N ASN A 72 3.99 -9.95 4.73
CA ASN A 72 2.87 -9.32 4.04
C ASN A 72 3.08 -7.82 3.87
N LEU A 73 3.68 -7.12 4.84
CA LEU A 73 4.03 -5.70 4.69
C LEU A 73 5.05 -5.47 3.58
N VAL A 74 6.08 -6.30 3.47
CA VAL A 74 7.06 -6.21 2.38
C VAL A 74 6.38 -6.34 1.02
N HIS A 75 5.46 -7.29 0.87
CA HIS A 75 4.68 -7.43 -0.36
C HIS A 75 3.80 -6.22 -0.65
N LEU A 76 3.14 -5.66 0.37
CA LEU A 76 2.31 -4.46 0.19
C LEU A 76 3.13 -3.22 -0.15
N VAL A 77 4.33 -3.05 0.43
CA VAL A 77 5.28 -1.99 0.03
C VAL A 77 5.66 -2.14 -1.44
N GLY A 78 5.97 -3.36 -1.89
CA GLY A 78 6.24 -3.65 -3.29
C GLY A 78 5.07 -3.26 -4.19
N ALA A 79 3.84 -3.66 -3.84
CA ALA A 79 2.64 -3.29 -4.59
C ALA A 79 2.41 -1.77 -4.61
N CYS A 80 2.65 -1.04 -3.51
CA CYS A 80 2.58 0.42 -3.50
C CYS A 80 3.56 1.08 -4.48
N ALA A 81 4.77 0.52 -4.59
CA ALA A 81 5.77 0.98 -5.55
C ALA A 81 5.30 0.75 -7.00
N GLN A 82 4.67 -0.39 -7.29
CA GLN A 82 4.09 -0.69 -8.60
C GLN A 82 2.98 0.30 -8.98
N ILE A 83 2.08 0.63 -8.05
CA ILE A 83 1.01 1.63 -8.29
C ILE A 83 1.62 3.01 -8.56
N SER A 84 2.65 3.39 -7.80
CA SER A 84 3.37 4.67 -8.00
C SER A 84 4.09 4.71 -9.36
N LEU A 85 4.69 3.59 -9.77
CA LEU A 85 5.30 3.45 -11.08
C LEU A 85 4.25 3.56 -12.18
N ALA A 86 3.09 2.92 -12.04
CA ALA A 86 1.99 3.02 -12.99
C ALA A 86 1.53 4.47 -13.19
N ALA A 87 1.37 5.26 -12.12
CA ALA A 87 1.07 6.69 -12.23
C ALA A 87 2.17 7.46 -12.99
N THR A 88 3.43 7.13 -12.74
CA THR A 88 4.59 7.74 -13.43
C THR A 88 4.59 7.40 -14.91
N LEU A 89 4.30 6.14 -15.27
CA LEU A 89 4.17 5.69 -16.66
C LEU A 89 3.03 6.41 -17.38
N CYS A 90 1.89 6.66 -16.71
CA CYS A 90 0.82 7.50 -17.26
C CYS A 90 1.29 8.94 -17.52
N ASN A 91 2.09 9.54 -16.62
CA ASN A 91 2.66 10.87 -16.85
C ASN A 91 3.64 10.88 -18.04
N LEU A 92 4.50 9.87 -18.16
CA LEU A 92 5.39 9.73 -19.32
C LEU A 92 4.61 9.56 -20.63
N ALA A 93 3.50 8.83 -20.60
CA ALA A 93 2.61 8.68 -21.76
C ALA A 93 2.01 10.03 -22.21
N ILE A 94 1.67 10.91 -21.26
CA ILE A 94 1.23 12.28 -21.54
C ILE A 94 2.35 13.10 -22.18
N HIS A 95 3.54 13.10 -21.56
CA HIS A 95 4.68 13.88 -22.01
C HIS A 95 5.07 13.54 -23.45
N HIS A 96 5.34 12.27 -23.75
CA HIS A 96 5.74 11.86 -25.09
C HIS A 96 4.68 12.19 -26.14
N ARG A 97 3.39 12.00 -25.83
CA ARG A 97 2.34 12.33 -26.79
C ARG A 97 2.19 13.84 -26.98
N THR A 98 2.41 14.63 -25.94
CA THR A 98 2.35 16.10 -26.02
C THR A 98 3.52 16.64 -26.85
N GLU A 99 4.73 16.08 -26.71
CA GLU A 99 5.87 16.41 -27.56
C GLU A 99 5.59 16.09 -29.03
N THR A 100 5.02 14.92 -29.34
CA THR A 100 4.58 14.58 -30.71
C THR A 100 3.55 15.56 -31.28
N VAL A 101 2.63 16.07 -30.46
CA VAL A 101 1.59 17.00 -30.94
C VAL A 101 2.14 18.42 -31.14
N LEU A 102 3.22 18.78 -30.44
CA LEU A 102 3.78 20.14 -30.46
C LEU A 102 4.97 20.30 -31.43
N TYR A 103 5.65 19.22 -31.81
CA TYR A 103 6.86 19.28 -32.64
C TYR A 103 6.71 18.39 -33.90
N GLU A 104 6.98 18.97 -35.08
CA GLU A 104 6.85 18.29 -36.38
C GLU A 104 7.81 17.09 -36.57
N ASP A 105 8.94 17.07 -35.85
CA ASP A 105 9.97 16.02 -35.92
C ASP A 105 9.81 14.90 -34.89
N ALA A 106 8.80 14.97 -34.02
CA ALA A 106 8.58 13.94 -33.01
C ALA A 106 7.82 12.74 -33.60
N ASP A 107 8.15 11.53 -33.13
CA ASP A 107 7.65 10.24 -33.63
C ASP A 107 6.14 10.31 -33.99
N PRO A 108 5.77 10.16 -35.28
CA PRO A 108 4.40 10.43 -35.74
C PRO A 108 3.40 9.42 -35.16
N THR A 109 3.88 8.31 -34.59
CA THR A 109 3.03 7.25 -34.07
C THR A 109 2.95 7.29 -32.53
N PRO A 110 1.77 7.08 -31.92
CA PRO A 110 1.62 7.06 -30.46
C PRO A 110 2.18 5.77 -29.82
N ALA A 111 3.12 5.06 -30.47
CA ALA A 111 3.61 3.75 -30.06
C ALA A 111 4.24 3.77 -28.66
N THR A 112 5.10 4.74 -28.38
CA THR A 112 5.73 4.91 -27.06
C THR A 112 4.69 5.19 -25.98
N SER A 113 3.75 6.11 -26.22
CA SER A 113 2.67 6.44 -25.26
C SER A 113 1.81 5.21 -24.96
N ARG A 114 1.48 4.41 -25.99
CA ARG A 114 0.76 3.14 -25.85
C ARG A 114 1.55 2.11 -25.06
N ASP A 115 2.84 1.94 -25.30
CA ASP A 115 3.66 1.01 -24.50
C ASP A 115 3.71 1.43 -23.02
N GLN A 116 3.83 2.73 -22.73
CA GLN A 116 3.79 3.21 -21.35
C GLN A 116 2.42 2.94 -20.69
N LEU A 117 1.31 3.13 -21.41
CA LEU A 117 -0.04 2.80 -20.90
C LEU A 117 -0.22 1.30 -20.67
N ARG A 118 0.26 0.46 -21.59
CA ARG A 118 0.26 -1.00 -21.43
C ARG A 118 1.02 -1.41 -20.17
N ARG A 119 2.24 -0.90 -20.00
CA ARG A 119 3.07 -1.17 -18.81
C ARG A 119 2.41 -0.67 -17.54
N ALA A 120 1.77 0.50 -17.57
CA ALA A 120 1.02 1.01 -16.42
C ALA A 120 -0.12 0.05 -16.03
N GLY A 121 -0.85 -0.48 -17.02
CA GLY A 121 -1.88 -1.49 -16.81
C GLY A 121 -1.34 -2.78 -16.20
N ASP A 122 -0.19 -3.26 -16.68
CA ASP A 122 0.49 -4.45 -16.16
C ASP A 122 0.88 -4.28 -14.67
N GLU A 123 1.49 -3.16 -14.31
CA GLU A 123 1.87 -2.84 -12.93
C GLU A 123 0.64 -2.78 -11.99
N MET A 124 -0.46 -2.17 -12.46
CA MET A 124 -1.71 -2.13 -11.69
C MET A 124 -2.29 -3.54 -11.47
N GLN A 125 -2.21 -4.42 -12.47
CA GLN A 125 -2.71 -5.80 -12.36
C GLN A 125 -1.85 -6.66 -11.43
N GLN A 126 -0.53 -6.49 -11.47
CA GLN A 126 0.39 -7.15 -10.55
C GLN A 126 0.16 -6.69 -9.10
N ALA A 127 -0.03 -5.38 -8.88
CA ALA A 127 -0.40 -4.84 -7.58
C ALA A 127 -1.74 -5.42 -7.09
N ALA A 128 -2.75 -5.47 -7.96
CA ALA A 128 -4.07 -6.03 -7.63
C ALA A 128 -3.98 -7.49 -7.19
N THR A 129 -3.17 -8.29 -7.87
CA THR A 129 -2.90 -9.69 -7.52
C THR A 129 -2.27 -9.80 -6.13
N THR A 130 -1.28 -8.96 -5.83
CA THR A 130 -0.61 -8.92 -4.52
C THR A 130 -1.59 -8.56 -3.41
N TYR A 131 -2.38 -7.48 -3.58
CA TYR A 131 -3.40 -7.07 -2.62
C TYR A 131 -4.46 -8.17 -2.39
N SER A 132 -4.91 -8.83 -3.46
CA SER A 132 -5.86 -9.94 -3.37
C SER A 132 -5.33 -11.13 -2.57
N ILE A 133 -4.07 -11.51 -2.79
CA ILE A 133 -3.41 -12.60 -2.04
C ILE A 133 -3.31 -12.24 -0.55
N VAL A 134 -2.83 -11.04 -0.22
CA VAL A 134 -2.68 -10.60 1.17
C VAL A 134 -4.04 -10.48 1.86
N ALA A 135 -5.03 -9.87 1.22
CA ALA A 135 -6.39 -9.75 1.75
C ALA A 135 -7.03 -11.12 2.03
N ARG A 136 -6.87 -12.09 1.12
CA ARG A 136 -7.35 -13.47 1.31
C ARG A 136 -6.63 -14.17 2.46
N ARG A 137 -5.30 -14.05 2.56
CA ARG A 137 -4.51 -14.61 3.68
C ARG A 137 -4.99 -14.06 5.01
N LEU A 138 -5.10 -12.74 5.12
CA LEU A 138 -5.56 -12.08 6.34
C LEU A 138 -7.00 -12.46 6.69
N SER A 139 -7.90 -12.49 5.71
CA SER A 139 -9.29 -12.91 5.93
C SER A 139 -9.40 -14.33 6.47
N ARG A 140 -8.60 -15.28 5.93
CA ARG A 140 -8.55 -16.65 6.43
C ARG A 140 -7.99 -16.75 7.85
N ARG A 141 -6.91 -16.04 8.16
CA ARG A 141 -6.36 -15.99 9.54
C ARG A 141 -7.39 -15.41 10.50
N LEU A 142 -8.02 -14.31 10.13
CA LEU A 142 -9.08 -13.70 10.92
C LEU A 142 -10.31 -14.60 11.03
N ALA A 143 -10.60 -15.50 10.12
CA ALA A 143 -11.70 -16.46 10.28
C ALA A 143 -11.35 -17.65 11.20
N SER A 144 -10.06 -17.99 11.32
CA SER A 144 -9.59 -19.16 12.08
C SER A 144 -9.36 -18.85 13.56
N PHE A 145 -10.04 -19.59 14.44
CA PHE A 145 -9.85 -19.44 15.89
C PHE A 145 -8.42 -19.78 16.34
N SER A 146 -7.85 -20.88 15.83
CA SER A 146 -6.48 -21.28 16.19
C SER A 146 -5.44 -20.25 15.72
N ALA A 147 -5.60 -19.70 14.52
CA ALA A 147 -4.72 -18.65 14.00
C ALA A 147 -4.82 -17.37 14.85
N ARG A 148 -6.01 -16.99 15.31
CA ARG A 148 -6.18 -15.86 16.24
C ARG A 148 -5.49 -16.09 17.59
N VAL A 149 -5.49 -17.32 18.10
CA VAL A 149 -4.79 -17.66 19.34
C VAL A 149 -3.28 -17.56 19.15
N GLU A 150 -2.76 -18.11 18.05
CA GLU A 150 -1.34 -17.97 17.66
C GLU A 150 -0.95 -16.49 17.53
N ASP A 151 -1.72 -15.70 16.78
CA ASP A 151 -1.44 -14.27 16.60
C ASP A 151 -1.42 -13.51 17.93
N ARG A 152 -2.31 -13.84 18.88
CA ARG A 152 -2.30 -13.23 20.22
C ARG A 152 -1.04 -13.58 21.02
N GLN A 153 -0.54 -14.81 20.91
CA GLN A 153 0.69 -15.23 21.58
C GLN A 153 1.90 -14.47 21.00
N LEU A 154 2.03 -14.44 19.67
CA LEU A 154 3.12 -13.73 18.99
C LEU A 154 3.09 -12.23 19.29
N ILE A 155 1.90 -11.60 19.31
CA ILE A 155 1.76 -10.20 19.69
C ILE A 155 2.18 -9.98 21.15
N ALA A 156 1.78 -10.86 22.08
CA ALA A 156 2.15 -10.74 23.49
C ALA A 156 3.66 -10.90 23.71
N GLU A 157 4.31 -11.82 22.99
CA GLU A 157 5.76 -11.99 23.00
C GLU A 157 6.48 -10.75 22.45
N ALA A 158 5.99 -10.18 21.35
CA ALA A 158 6.59 -9.00 20.73
C ALA A 158 6.42 -7.72 21.58
N LEU A 159 5.33 -7.60 22.34
CA LEU A 159 5.10 -6.47 23.25
C LEU A 159 5.92 -6.58 24.55
N GLY A 160 6.47 -7.78 24.85
CA GLY A 160 7.21 -8.07 26.07
C GLY A 160 6.37 -7.96 27.35
N PRO A 161 6.92 -8.34 28.51
CA PRO A 161 6.29 -8.02 29.78
C PRO A 161 6.28 -6.50 29.94
N SER A 162 5.07 -5.92 30.02
CA SER A 162 4.90 -4.53 30.46
C SER A 162 5.73 -4.33 31.74
N PRO A 163 6.56 -3.28 31.87
CA PRO A 163 7.36 -3.10 33.07
C PRO A 163 6.41 -3.11 34.26
N GLN A 164 6.48 -4.18 35.06
CA GLN A 164 5.72 -4.30 36.27
C GLN A 164 6.02 -3.02 37.06
N LYS A 165 4.95 -2.28 37.34
CA LYS A 165 4.97 -1.17 38.29
C LYS A 165 5.59 -1.74 39.56
N VAL A 166 6.87 -1.44 39.79
CA VAL A 166 7.63 -1.91 40.95
C VAL A 166 6.78 -1.54 42.17
N PRO A 167 6.44 -2.48 43.07
CA PRO A 167 5.77 -2.12 44.30
C PRO A 167 6.70 -1.12 45.00
N SER A 168 6.25 0.12 45.16
CA SER A 168 6.98 1.12 45.92
C SER A 168 7.08 0.61 47.35
N THR A 169 8.20 -0.01 47.68
CA THR A 169 8.54 -0.37 49.05
C THR A 169 8.55 0.93 49.87
N PRO A 170 7.76 1.05 50.94
CA PRO A 170 7.80 2.25 51.76
C PRO A 170 9.16 2.32 52.46
N SER A 171 9.89 3.40 52.23
CA SER A 171 11.14 3.69 52.93
C SER A 171 10.90 3.71 54.45
N PRO A 172 11.75 3.08 55.27
CA PRO A 172 11.60 3.09 56.71
C PRO A 172 11.86 4.50 57.27
N PRO A 173 11.19 4.91 58.35
CA PRO A 173 11.35 6.24 58.92
C PRO A 173 12.75 6.38 59.55
N ILE A 174 13.43 7.46 59.20
CA ILE A 174 14.69 7.88 59.80
C ILE A 174 14.46 8.17 61.28
N ALA A 175 15.01 7.32 62.15
CA ALA A 175 15.05 7.56 63.59
C ALA A 175 15.96 8.76 63.89
N ARG A 176 15.37 9.91 64.23
CA ARG A 176 16.07 11.07 64.77
C ARG A 176 16.65 10.73 66.14
N ARG A 177 17.96 10.52 66.19
CA ARG A 177 18.73 10.40 67.45
C ARG A 177 18.85 11.80 68.06
N ARG A 178 18.14 12.04 69.18
CA ARG A 178 18.33 13.23 70.03
C ARG A 178 19.71 13.15 70.71
N THR A 179 20.54 14.15 70.44
CA THR A 179 21.75 14.45 71.21
C THR A 179 21.34 15.05 72.57
N ARG A 180 22.02 14.61 73.63
CA ARG A 180 22.16 15.33 74.91
C ARG A 180 23.58 15.86 74.96
#